data_AF-A0A9P6I3E4-F1
#
_entry.id   AF-A0A9P6I3E4-F1
#
_cell.length_a   1.000
_cell.length_b   1.000
_cell.length_c   1.000
_cell.angle_alpha   90.00
_cell.angle_beta   90.00
_cell.angle_gamma   90.00
#
_symmetry.space_group_name_H-M   'P 1'
#
loop_
_entity.id
_entity.type
_entity.pdbx_description
1 polymer ?
#
loop_
_entity_poly.entity_id
_entity_poly.type
_entity_poly.pdbx_seq_one_letter_code
_entity_poly.pdbx_strand_id
1 'polypeptide(L)'
;MFSPSPTHLTLVSQILSYIQFIFFSASLALFYPGFLRAVASNSSWSTLMIPHGPILSSTPYYGIKDGIYEVNGTFGGTTGLELMTQVLGAPVTIHTWANIITLSLILLVGMVLLFQVSHRLPFTQSWISVNSARFRGTTDSGVRGTAWTVLRVFLSYFLTPITAWTTYQLTGATFFPIYHTVLTAFVIALLIAAFWWSVTQSSPRNMGYLILDSSKRLQTPGNMSKSEDRHAMATFALMFVRGAAIGGLQIAGLVQLLILLACEIASWAFDDSKAGYPGNLHWVPS
;
A
#
# COMPACT_ATOMS: atom_id res chain seq x y z
N MET A 1 24.61 15.52 10.82
CA MET A 1 24.13 15.11 9.49
C MET A 1 23.47 13.76 9.67
N PHE A 2 22.15 13.73 9.82
CA PHE A 2 21.39 12.55 10.23
C PHE A 2 21.41 11.50 9.11
N SER A 3 22.02 10.34 9.37
CA SER A 3 21.78 9.17 8.56
C SER A 3 20.47 8.51 8.96
N PRO A 4 19.44 8.46 8.08
CA PRO A 4 18.32 7.56 8.32
C PRO A 4 18.88 6.15 8.40
N SER A 5 18.98 5.63 9.62
CA SER A 5 19.17 4.21 9.89
C SER A 5 18.01 3.40 9.26
N PRO A 6 18.21 2.11 8.95
CA PRO A 6 17.18 1.24 8.35
C PRO A 6 15.84 1.29 9.09
N THR A 7 15.88 1.51 10.40
CA THR A 7 14.72 1.75 11.28
C THR A 7 13.86 2.95 10.89
N HIS A 8 14.41 4.00 10.27
CA HIS A 8 13.61 5.14 9.82
C HIS A 8 12.77 4.81 8.59
N LEU A 9 13.28 3.99 7.66
CA LEU A 9 12.55 3.64 6.43
C LEU A 9 11.37 2.71 6.73
N THR A 10 11.56 1.77 7.66
CA THR A 10 10.50 0.88 8.14
C THR A 10 9.46 1.65 8.95
N LEU A 11 9.88 2.59 9.80
CA LEU A 11 8.96 3.43 10.56
C LEU A 11 8.11 4.33 9.66
N VAL A 12 8.70 4.93 8.62
CA VAL A 12 7.94 5.71 7.61
C VAL A 12 6.91 4.82 6.90
N SER A 13 7.26 3.56 6.58
CA SER A 13 6.32 2.61 5.96
C SER A 13 5.14 2.26 6.86
N GLN A 14 5.38 2.10 8.16
CA GLN A 14 4.36 1.77 9.14
C GLN A 14 3.41 2.96 9.35
N ILE A 15 3.96 4.18 9.48
CA ILE A 15 3.15 5.40 9.61
C ILE A 15 2.30 5.61 8.36
N LEU A 16 2.89 5.48 7.17
CA LEU A 16 2.14 5.63 5.92
C LEU A 16 1.01 4.61 5.82
N SER A 17 1.28 3.34 6.11
CA SER A 17 0.28 2.27 6.12
C SER A 17 -0.84 2.54 7.13
N TYR A 18 -0.51 3.11 8.29
CA TYR A 18 -1.48 3.46 9.32
C TYR A 18 -2.38 4.63 8.88
N ILE A 19 -1.81 5.67 8.26
CA ILE A 19 -2.58 6.78 7.70
C ILE A 19 -3.51 6.29 6.58
N GLN A 20 -3.02 5.44 5.69
CA GLN A 20 -3.84 4.79 4.66
C GLN A 20 -4.97 3.98 5.28
N PHE A 21 -4.68 3.25 6.36
CA PHE A 21 -5.70 2.48 7.08
C PHE A 21 -6.76 3.39 7.73
N ILE A 22 -6.39 4.54 8.30
CA ILE A 22 -7.36 5.52 8.83
C ILE A 22 -8.28 6.01 7.72
N PHE A 23 -7.72 6.39 6.57
CA PHE A 23 -8.49 6.86 5.42
C PHE A 23 -9.49 5.80 4.94
N PHE A 24 -9.01 4.56 4.75
CA PHE A 24 -9.87 3.48 4.31
C PHE A 24 -10.89 3.09 5.36
N SER A 25 -10.54 3.13 6.64
CA SER A 25 -11.47 2.88 7.76
C SER A 25 -12.63 3.87 7.75
N ALA A 26 -12.32 5.14 7.48
CA ALA A 26 -13.31 6.20 7.29
C ALA A 26 -14.02 6.15 5.93
N SER A 27 -13.72 5.17 5.07
CA SER A 27 -14.38 4.93 3.77
C SER A 27 -15.12 3.59 3.73
N LEU A 28 -15.31 2.92 4.88
CA LEU A 28 -16.16 1.72 4.95
C LEU A 28 -17.63 2.06 4.66
N ALA A 29 -18.36 1.08 4.15
CA ALA A 29 -19.81 1.16 3.99
C ALA A 29 -20.55 0.92 5.31
N LEU A 30 -20.22 1.71 6.35
CA LEU A 30 -20.82 1.65 7.67
C LEU A 30 -21.57 2.94 8.00
N PHE A 31 -22.54 2.85 8.92
CA PHE A 31 -23.23 4.01 9.49
C PHE A 31 -22.39 4.58 10.63
N TYR A 32 -21.58 5.60 10.34
CA TYR A 32 -20.80 6.35 11.32
C TYR A 32 -20.97 7.86 11.09
N PRO A 33 -20.68 8.70 12.11
CA PRO A 33 -20.84 10.15 12.00
C PRO A 33 -20.02 10.72 10.84
N GLY A 34 -20.63 11.63 10.08
CA GLY A 34 -19.99 12.26 8.91
C GLY A 34 -18.71 13.03 9.24
N PHE A 35 -18.53 13.46 10.49
CA PHE A 35 -17.31 14.12 10.97
C PHE A 35 -16.05 13.27 10.77
N LEU A 36 -16.14 11.94 10.94
CA LEU A 36 -14.99 11.05 10.72
C LEU A 36 -14.50 11.12 9.27
N ARG A 37 -15.43 11.20 8.30
CA ARG A 37 -15.10 11.33 6.87
C ARG A 37 -14.40 12.65 6.58
N ALA A 38 -14.90 13.74 7.16
CA ALA A 38 -14.31 15.07 7.02
C ALA A 38 -12.86 15.10 7.53
N VAL A 39 -12.61 14.57 8.73
CA VAL A 39 -11.24 14.52 9.29
C VAL A 39 -10.33 13.62 8.45
N ALA A 40 -10.79 12.42 8.10
CA ALA A 40 -10.03 11.46 7.33
C ALA A 40 -9.74 11.92 5.88
N SER A 41 -10.57 12.80 5.32
CA SER A 41 -10.36 13.36 3.98
C SER A 41 -9.00 14.07 3.84
N ASN A 42 -8.49 14.67 4.92
CA ASN A 42 -7.16 15.28 4.96
C ASN A 42 -6.01 14.27 4.75
N SER A 43 -6.28 12.97 4.93
CA SER A 43 -5.33 11.88 4.72
C SER A 43 -5.43 11.24 3.33
N SER A 44 -6.28 11.76 2.43
CA SER A 44 -6.51 11.22 1.08
C SER A 44 -5.23 11.08 0.23
N TRP A 45 -4.30 12.03 0.35
CA TRP A 45 -3.02 12.03 -0.37
C TRP A 45 -2.21 10.75 -0.15
N SER A 46 -2.32 10.13 1.02
CA SER A 46 -1.61 8.88 1.35
C SER A 46 -2.08 7.69 0.51
N THR A 47 -3.28 7.78 -0.05
CA THR A 47 -3.92 6.75 -0.88
C THR A 47 -3.86 7.04 -2.38
N LEU A 48 -3.02 8.00 -2.79
CA LEU A 48 -2.91 8.52 -4.17
C LEU A 48 -4.18 9.24 -4.66
N MET A 49 -5.13 9.50 -3.77
CA MET A 49 -6.33 10.25 -4.08
C MET A 49 -6.07 11.73 -3.83
N ILE A 50 -6.14 12.53 -4.90
CA ILE A 50 -6.01 13.99 -4.85
C ILE A 50 -7.29 14.59 -5.44
N PRO A 51 -7.90 15.62 -4.81
CA PRO A 51 -9.09 16.30 -5.32
C PRO A 51 -8.95 16.78 -6.76
N HIS A 52 -7.78 17.34 -7.09
CA HIS A 52 -7.44 17.79 -8.43
C HIS A 52 -6.30 16.93 -8.97
N GLY A 53 -6.68 15.87 -9.68
CA GLY A 53 -5.74 14.98 -10.33
C GLY A 53 -5.14 15.56 -11.62
N PRO A 54 -4.15 14.87 -12.19
CA PRO A 54 -3.47 15.29 -13.42
C PRO A 54 -4.39 15.27 -14.66
N ILE A 55 -5.41 14.41 -14.67
CA ILE A 55 -6.42 14.39 -15.73
C ILE A 55 -7.48 15.42 -15.38
N LEU A 56 -7.52 16.53 -16.13
CA LEU A 56 -8.57 17.53 -16.01
C LEU A 56 -9.92 16.85 -16.24
N SER A 57 -10.74 16.83 -15.20
CA SER A 57 -12.10 16.34 -15.22
C SER A 57 -12.96 17.30 -14.42
N SER A 58 -14.08 17.75 -14.99
CA SER A 58 -15.04 18.57 -14.26
C SER A 58 -15.67 17.74 -13.15
N THR A 59 -15.66 18.26 -11.93
CA THR A 59 -16.28 17.59 -10.78
C THR A 59 -17.71 18.13 -10.65
N PRO A 60 -18.72 17.26 -10.45
CA PRO A 60 -20.08 17.72 -10.15
C PRO A 60 -20.22 18.15 -8.68
N TYR A 61 -19.26 17.80 -7.82
CA TYR A 61 -19.25 18.10 -6.39
C TYR A 61 -18.13 19.07 -6.05
N TYR A 62 -18.45 20.10 -5.26
CA TYR A 62 -17.47 21.09 -4.81
C TYR A 62 -16.69 20.64 -3.56
N GLY A 63 -17.09 19.53 -2.93
CA GLY A 63 -16.52 19.05 -1.67
C GLY A 63 -17.07 19.83 -0.49
N ILE A 64 -16.69 21.10 -0.36
CA ILE A 64 -17.18 22.02 0.67
C ILE A 64 -17.88 23.18 0.00
N LYS A 65 -19.17 23.35 0.31
CA LYS A 65 -19.99 24.48 -0.14
C LYS A 65 -20.59 25.15 1.08
N ASP A 66 -20.34 26.44 1.25
CA ASP A 66 -20.82 27.24 2.38
C ASP A 66 -20.44 26.68 3.77
N GLY A 67 -19.26 26.04 3.87
CA GLY A 67 -18.76 25.44 5.10
C GLY A 67 -19.37 24.07 5.45
N ILE A 68 -20.20 23.51 4.56
CA ILE A 68 -20.85 22.21 4.72
C ILE A 68 -20.36 21.27 3.61
N TYR A 69 -20.12 20.01 3.96
CA TYR A 69 -19.74 19.00 2.97
C TYR A 69 -20.92 18.63 2.08
N GLU A 70 -20.74 18.78 0.77
CA GLU A 70 -21.73 18.41 -0.22
C GLU A 70 -21.66 16.91 -0.49
N VAL A 71 -22.60 16.16 0.06
CA VAL A 71 -22.70 14.71 -0.11
C VAL A 71 -24.09 14.32 -0.57
N ASN A 72 -24.17 13.29 -1.41
CA ASN A 72 -25.45 12.76 -1.85
C ASN A 72 -26.13 12.03 -0.67
N GLY A 73 -27.19 12.65 -0.13
CA GLY A 73 -27.94 12.18 1.04
C GLY A 73 -28.89 11.02 0.80
N THR A 74 -28.79 10.30 -0.33
CA THR A 74 -29.64 9.13 -0.58
C THR A 74 -29.30 8.02 0.43
N PHE A 75 -30.12 7.88 1.46
CA PHE A 75 -29.96 6.91 2.55
C PHE A 75 -29.73 5.50 1.99
N GLY A 76 -28.52 4.96 2.17
CA GLY A 76 -28.20 3.55 1.92
C GLY A 76 -27.89 3.14 0.47
N GLY A 77 -27.93 4.07 -0.50
CA GLY A 77 -27.64 3.77 -1.91
C GLY A 77 -26.19 3.99 -2.35
N THR A 78 -25.41 4.76 -1.57
CA THR A 78 -24.09 5.25 -1.98
C THR A 78 -22.98 4.55 -1.17
N THR A 79 -21.94 4.06 -1.86
CA THR A 79 -20.83 3.30 -1.24
C THR A 79 -19.91 4.21 -0.42
N GLY A 80 -19.20 3.67 0.58
CA GLY A 80 -18.34 4.47 1.46
C GLY A 80 -17.20 5.19 0.72
N LEU A 81 -16.60 4.54 -0.29
CA LEU A 81 -15.60 5.14 -1.17
C LEU A 81 -16.17 6.26 -2.03
N GLU A 82 -17.39 6.12 -2.54
CA GLU A 82 -18.07 7.17 -3.30
C GLU A 82 -18.33 8.41 -2.46
N LEU A 83 -18.85 8.24 -1.23
CA LEU A 83 -19.03 9.38 -0.32
C LEU A 83 -17.71 10.10 -0.03
N MET A 84 -16.60 9.36 0.06
CA MET A 84 -15.28 9.98 0.25
C MET A 84 -14.86 10.82 -0.97
N THR A 85 -15.17 10.37 -2.20
CA THR A 85 -14.94 11.20 -3.41
C THR A 85 -15.75 12.49 -3.39
N GLN A 86 -16.99 12.45 -2.91
CA GLN A 86 -17.86 13.61 -2.83
C GLN A 86 -17.37 14.61 -1.78
N VAL A 87 -17.00 14.11 -0.58
CA VAL A 87 -16.41 14.92 0.50
C VAL A 87 -15.14 15.65 0.03
N LEU A 88 -14.31 14.97 -0.77
CA LEU A 88 -13.09 15.52 -1.33
C LEU A 88 -13.31 16.45 -2.53
N GLY A 89 -14.53 16.54 -3.06
CA GLY A 89 -14.81 17.24 -4.31
C GLY A 89 -14.09 16.62 -5.51
N ALA A 90 -13.78 15.33 -5.46
CA ALA A 90 -13.12 14.61 -6.54
C ALA A 90 -14.10 14.30 -7.69
N PRO A 91 -13.61 14.13 -8.94
CA PRO A 91 -14.47 13.77 -10.07
C PRO A 91 -15.09 12.38 -9.91
N VAL A 92 -16.07 12.05 -10.74
CA VAL A 92 -16.77 10.74 -10.68
C VAL A 92 -15.80 9.54 -10.71
N THR A 93 -16.25 8.41 -10.16
CA THR A 93 -15.50 7.15 -9.96
C THR A 93 -14.47 6.79 -11.04
N ILE A 94 -14.87 6.81 -12.32
CA ILE A 94 -13.99 6.47 -13.46
C ILE A 94 -12.80 7.43 -13.54
N HIS A 95 -13.07 8.74 -13.49
CA HIS A 95 -12.05 9.77 -13.61
C HIS A 95 -11.15 9.82 -12.37
N THR A 96 -11.71 9.60 -11.18
CA THR A 96 -10.92 9.48 -9.94
C THR A 96 -9.97 8.29 -10.00
N TRP A 97 -10.43 7.13 -10.46
CA TRP A 97 -9.55 5.97 -10.62
C TRP A 97 -8.47 6.18 -11.69
N ALA A 98 -8.82 6.77 -12.84
CA ALA A 98 -7.84 7.12 -13.85
C ALA A 98 -6.76 8.09 -13.31
N ASN A 99 -7.16 9.05 -12.49
CA ASN A 99 -6.24 9.96 -11.79
C ASN A 99 -5.31 9.22 -10.83
N ILE A 100 -5.85 8.27 -10.05
CA ILE A 100 -5.05 7.46 -9.10
C ILE A 100 -4.03 6.61 -9.85
N ILE A 101 -4.42 5.92 -10.92
CA ILE A 101 -3.50 5.11 -11.73
C ILE A 101 -2.45 6.00 -12.40
N THR A 102 -2.84 7.15 -12.95
CA THR A 102 -1.90 8.09 -13.57
C THR A 102 -0.90 8.64 -12.56
N LEU A 103 -1.36 9.05 -11.38
CA LEU A 103 -0.50 9.51 -10.30
C LEU A 103 0.44 8.40 -9.81
N SER A 104 -0.05 7.18 -9.72
CA SER A 104 0.76 6.01 -9.36
C SER A 104 1.91 5.79 -10.35
N LEU A 105 1.64 5.95 -11.64
CA LEU A 105 2.65 5.83 -12.71
C LEU A 105 3.66 6.99 -12.66
N ILE A 106 3.19 8.22 -12.46
CA ILE A 106 4.05 9.40 -12.30
C ILE A 106 4.97 9.22 -11.10
N LEU A 107 4.44 8.74 -9.96
CA LEU A 107 5.24 8.53 -8.75
C LEU A 107 6.28 7.42 -8.96
N LEU A 108 5.91 6.32 -9.62
CA LEU A 108 6.83 5.24 -9.96
C LEU A 108 7.98 5.75 -10.85
N VAL A 109 7.67 6.48 -11.93
CA VAL A 109 8.68 7.08 -12.82
C VAL A 109 9.55 8.06 -12.05
N GLY A 110 8.94 8.91 -11.21
CA GLY A 110 9.65 9.84 -10.34
C GLY A 110 10.64 9.14 -9.41
N MET A 111 10.25 8.04 -8.76
CA MET A 111 11.14 7.25 -7.91
C MET A 111 12.30 6.64 -8.70
N VAL A 112 12.06 6.13 -9.91
CA VAL A 112 13.12 5.60 -10.78
C VAL A 112 14.11 6.71 -11.14
N LEU A 113 13.61 7.88 -11.55
CA LEU A 113 14.46 9.03 -11.89
C LEU A 113 15.27 9.52 -10.68
N LEU A 114 14.66 9.64 -9.51
CA LEU A 114 15.34 10.05 -8.27
C LEU A 114 16.47 9.08 -7.90
N PHE A 115 16.23 7.77 -8.04
CA PHE A 115 17.26 6.76 -7.80
C PHE A 115 18.41 6.88 -8.80
N GLN A 116 18.09 7.09 -10.09
CA GLN A 116 19.08 7.25 -11.15
C GLN A 116 19.92 8.52 -10.95
N VAL A 117 19.31 9.64 -10.56
CA VAL A 117 20.00 10.90 -10.24
C VAL A 117 20.90 10.73 -9.02
N SER A 118 20.42 10.02 -8.00
CA SER A 118 21.18 9.80 -6.77
C SER A 118 22.43 8.93 -7.00
N HIS A 119 22.41 8.02 -7.98
CA HIS A 119 23.60 7.28 -8.39
C HIS A 119 24.66 8.14 -9.10
N ARG A 120 24.24 9.25 -9.74
CA ARG A 120 25.13 10.16 -10.48
C ARG A 120 25.80 11.20 -9.59
N LEU A 121 25.30 11.43 -8.37
CA LEU A 121 25.86 12.41 -7.45
C LEU A 121 27.00 11.77 -6.62
N PRO A 122 28.25 12.26 -6.70
CA PRO A 122 29.41 11.64 -6.04
C PRO A 122 29.29 11.61 -4.50
N PHE A 123 28.53 12.53 -3.90
CA PHE A 123 28.29 12.58 -2.46
C PHE A 123 27.36 11.45 -1.96
N THR A 124 26.53 10.89 -2.84
CA THR A 124 25.55 9.85 -2.51
C THR A 124 26.04 8.44 -2.86
N GLN A 125 27.17 8.31 -3.55
CA GLN A 125 27.76 7.02 -3.93
C GLN A 125 28.23 6.20 -2.71
N SER A 126 28.75 6.84 -1.66
CA SER A 126 29.11 6.17 -0.40
C SER A 126 27.88 5.68 0.38
N TRP A 127 26.77 6.39 0.29
CA TRP A 127 25.50 6.06 0.95
C TRP A 127 24.70 5.00 0.23
N ILE A 128 24.63 5.11 -1.10
CA ILE A 128 23.89 4.17 -1.93
C ILE A 128 24.70 2.90 -2.13
N SER A 129 26.03 2.89 -2.19
CA SER A 129 26.76 1.62 -2.32
C SER A 129 26.51 0.67 -1.14
N VAL A 130 26.43 1.20 0.09
CA VAL A 130 26.13 0.42 1.30
C VAL A 130 24.68 -0.09 1.32
N ASN A 131 23.71 0.74 0.93
CA ASN A 131 22.30 0.36 0.94
C ASN A 131 21.93 -0.49 -0.29
N SER A 132 22.39 -0.12 -1.48
CA SER A 132 22.16 -0.86 -2.73
C SER A 132 22.80 -2.24 -2.74
N ALA A 133 23.95 -2.47 -2.09
CA ALA A 133 24.52 -3.81 -1.94
C ALA A 133 23.59 -4.77 -1.18
N ARG A 134 22.72 -4.23 -0.30
CA ARG A 134 21.76 -4.97 0.52
C ARG A 134 20.39 -5.17 -0.17
N PHE A 135 20.00 -4.26 -1.05
CA PHE A 135 18.82 -4.41 -1.93
C PHE A 135 19.11 -5.15 -3.25
N ARG A 136 20.39 -5.27 -3.66
CA ARG A 136 20.80 -5.87 -4.94
C ARG A 136 20.76 -7.39 -4.83
N GLY A 137 19.61 -7.96 -5.17
CA GLY A 137 19.54 -9.36 -5.59
C GLY A 137 20.51 -9.54 -6.76
N THR A 138 21.46 -10.47 -6.62
CA THR A 138 22.42 -10.83 -7.65
C THR A 138 21.66 -11.25 -8.91
N THR A 139 21.63 -10.44 -9.97
CA THR A 139 21.43 -10.92 -11.37
C THR A 139 21.47 -9.84 -12.44
N ASP A 140 21.46 -8.53 -12.14
CA ASP A 140 21.73 -7.55 -13.21
C ASP A 140 22.30 -6.24 -12.66
N SER A 141 23.50 -5.86 -13.11
CA SER A 141 24.21 -4.66 -12.66
C SER A 141 23.70 -3.38 -13.33
N GLY A 142 22.74 -3.48 -14.26
CA GLY A 142 22.20 -2.38 -15.05
C GLY A 142 20.94 -1.68 -14.48
N VAL A 143 20.47 -0.68 -15.23
CA VAL A 143 19.26 0.14 -14.98
C VAL A 143 18.02 -0.73 -14.73
N ARG A 144 17.96 -1.91 -15.36
CA ARG A 144 16.87 -2.87 -15.20
C ARG A 144 16.74 -3.36 -13.75
N GLY A 145 17.85 -3.74 -13.11
CA GLY A 145 17.84 -4.20 -11.71
C GLY A 145 17.35 -3.12 -10.74
N THR A 146 17.81 -1.88 -10.95
CA THR A 146 17.34 -0.71 -10.20
C THR A 146 15.84 -0.48 -10.35
N ALA A 147 15.31 -0.53 -11.57
CA ALA A 147 13.89 -0.33 -11.83
C ALA A 147 13.03 -1.38 -11.12
N TRP A 148 13.48 -2.63 -11.09
CA TRP A 148 12.78 -3.71 -10.37
C TRP A 148 12.76 -3.50 -8.86
N THR A 149 13.87 -3.06 -8.26
CA THR A 149 13.93 -2.74 -6.83
C THR A 149 13.00 -1.58 -6.49
N VAL A 150 13.00 -0.51 -7.29
CA VAL A 150 12.12 0.64 -7.09
C VAL A 150 10.65 0.23 -7.21
N LEU A 151 10.30 -0.56 -8.23
CA LEU A 151 8.95 -1.08 -8.41
C LEU A 151 8.49 -1.91 -7.21
N ARG A 152 9.37 -2.76 -6.66
CA ARG A 152 9.07 -3.57 -5.48
C ARG A 152 8.80 -2.69 -4.26
N VAL A 153 9.65 -1.70 -4.01
CA VAL A 153 9.49 -0.74 -2.91
C VAL A 153 8.18 0.05 -3.07
N PHE A 154 7.91 0.56 -4.28
CA PHE A 154 6.67 1.27 -4.59
C PHE A 154 5.43 0.41 -4.31
N LEU A 155 5.43 -0.84 -4.78
CA LEU A 155 4.34 -1.78 -4.51
C LEU A 155 4.19 -2.04 -3.01
N SER A 156 5.26 -2.21 -2.24
CA SER A 156 5.16 -2.38 -0.79
C SER A 156 4.43 -1.23 -0.08
N TYR A 157 4.55 0.00 -0.57
CA TYR A 157 3.91 1.18 0.03
C TYR A 157 2.49 1.45 -0.50
N PHE A 158 2.24 1.18 -1.78
CA PHE A 158 0.99 1.60 -2.47
C PHE A 158 0.14 0.43 -3.00
N LEU A 159 0.51 -0.82 -2.73
CA LEU A 159 -0.29 -1.99 -3.14
C LEU A 159 -1.70 -1.95 -2.55
N THR A 160 -1.84 -1.68 -1.25
CA THR A 160 -3.14 -1.61 -0.58
C THR A 160 -4.06 -0.55 -1.22
N PRO A 161 -3.65 0.73 -1.37
CA PRO A 161 -4.52 1.73 -1.96
C PRO A 161 -4.85 1.46 -3.44
N ILE A 162 -3.87 1.04 -4.25
CA ILE A 162 -4.11 0.74 -5.67
C ILE A 162 -5.09 -0.44 -5.81
N THR A 163 -4.95 -1.47 -4.98
CA THR A 163 -5.84 -2.63 -4.97
C THR A 163 -7.26 -2.23 -4.53
N ALA A 164 -7.39 -1.41 -3.48
CA ALA A 164 -8.68 -0.93 -2.99
C ALA A 164 -9.44 -0.13 -4.06
N TRP A 165 -8.78 0.84 -4.69
CA TRP A 165 -9.43 1.65 -5.72
C TRP A 165 -9.77 0.85 -6.99
N THR A 166 -8.91 -0.10 -7.37
CA THR A 166 -9.14 -0.90 -8.58
C THR A 166 -10.23 -1.95 -8.37
N THR A 167 -10.28 -2.61 -7.20
CA THR A 167 -11.35 -3.57 -6.88
C THR A 167 -12.70 -2.87 -6.69
N TYR A 168 -12.71 -1.62 -6.22
CA TYR A 168 -13.93 -0.82 -6.17
C TYR A 168 -14.58 -0.59 -7.53
N GLN A 169 -13.78 -0.38 -8.58
CA GLN A 169 -14.31 -0.23 -9.94
C GLN A 169 -15.06 -1.48 -10.44
N LEU A 170 -14.71 -2.67 -9.95
CA LEU A 170 -15.42 -3.90 -10.30
C LEU A 170 -16.82 -3.98 -9.67
N THR A 171 -17.01 -3.39 -8.50
CA THR A 171 -18.31 -3.35 -7.81
C THR A 171 -19.36 -2.61 -8.65
N GLY A 172 -18.94 -1.64 -9.45
CA GLY A 172 -19.77 -0.91 -10.41
C GLY A 172 -19.68 -1.39 -11.86
N ALA A 173 -19.07 -2.55 -12.13
CA ALA A 173 -18.74 -2.98 -13.50
C ALA A 173 -19.96 -3.09 -14.43
N THR A 174 -21.16 -3.34 -13.89
CA THR A 174 -22.41 -3.38 -14.67
C THR A 174 -22.87 -2.02 -15.17
N PHE A 175 -22.45 -0.93 -14.51
CA PHE A 175 -22.81 0.45 -14.85
C PHE A 175 -21.77 1.14 -15.72
N PHE A 176 -20.57 0.57 -15.82
CA PHE A 176 -19.47 1.16 -16.57
C PHE A 176 -19.37 0.62 -18.00
N PRO A 177 -18.88 1.44 -18.96
CA PRO A 177 -18.59 0.96 -20.30
C PRO A 177 -17.61 -0.22 -20.32
N ILE A 178 -17.76 -1.11 -21.30
CA ILE A 178 -16.96 -2.34 -21.43
C ILE A 178 -15.45 -2.04 -21.50
N TYR A 179 -15.04 -0.95 -22.17
CA TYR A 179 -13.62 -0.60 -22.25
C TYR A 179 -13.01 -0.33 -20.87
N HIS A 180 -13.78 0.25 -19.95
CA HIS A 180 -13.33 0.58 -18.61
C HIS A 180 -13.17 -0.69 -17.77
N THR A 181 -14.15 -1.59 -17.82
CA THR A 181 -14.12 -2.86 -17.07
C THR A 181 -12.99 -3.77 -17.53
N VAL A 182 -12.73 -3.83 -18.85
CA VAL A 182 -11.57 -4.56 -19.40
C VAL A 182 -10.26 -3.96 -18.89
N LEU A 183 -10.13 -2.63 -18.86
CA LEU A 183 -8.93 -1.96 -18.36
C LEU A 183 -8.74 -2.20 -16.85
N THR A 184 -9.80 -2.14 -16.05
CA THR A 184 -9.75 -2.47 -14.62
C THR A 184 -9.31 -3.91 -14.39
N ALA A 185 -9.89 -4.87 -15.12
CA ALA A 185 -9.50 -6.28 -15.04
C ALA A 185 -8.03 -6.50 -15.43
N PHE A 186 -7.56 -5.78 -16.46
CA PHE A 186 -6.15 -5.79 -16.85
C PHE A 186 -5.23 -5.28 -15.73
N VAL A 187 -5.57 -4.18 -15.05
CA VAL A 187 -4.78 -3.67 -13.91
C VAL A 187 -4.76 -4.67 -12.76
N ILE A 188 -5.87 -5.35 -12.46
CA ILE A 188 -5.90 -6.41 -11.44
C ILE A 188 -4.99 -7.58 -11.83
N ALA A 189 -5.03 -8.00 -13.10
CA ALA A 189 -4.13 -9.03 -13.61
C ALA A 189 -2.66 -8.62 -13.46
N LEU A 190 -2.33 -7.34 -13.72
CA LEU A 190 -0.99 -6.81 -13.48
C LEU A 190 -0.61 -6.80 -11.99
N LEU A 191 -1.54 -6.48 -11.08
CA LEU A 191 -1.28 -6.53 -9.64
C LEU A 191 -1.04 -7.97 -9.15
N ILE A 192 -1.82 -8.93 -9.65
CA ILE A 192 -1.62 -10.36 -9.35
C ILE A 192 -0.29 -10.85 -9.94
N ALA A 193 0.03 -10.46 -11.18
CA ALA A 193 1.31 -10.79 -11.80
C ALA A 193 2.48 -10.15 -11.03
N ALA A 194 2.34 -8.91 -10.56
CA ALA A 194 3.35 -8.24 -9.74
C ALA A 194 3.51 -8.88 -8.36
N PHE A 195 2.41 -9.34 -7.75
CA PHE A 195 2.45 -10.13 -6.53
C PHE A 195 3.17 -11.46 -6.75
N TRP A 196 2.77 -12.22 -7.78
CA TRP A 196 3.41 -13.47 -8.15
C TRP A 196 4.90 -13.29 -8.47
N TRP A 197 5.23 -12.22 -9.19
CA TRP A 197 6.61 -11.83 -9.50
C TRP A 197 7.40 -11.50 -8.23
N SER A 198 6.83 -10.70 -7.32
CA SER A 198 7.46 -10.36 -6.04
C SER A 198 7.76 -11.63 -5.23
N VAL A 199 6.85 -12.60 -5.23
CA VAL A 199 7.01 -13.89 -4.55
C VAL A 199 8.07 -14.77 -5.24
N THR A 200 7.99 -14.93 -6.56
CA THR A 200 8.90 -15.82 -7.31
C THR A 200 10.34 -15.30 -7.40
N GLN A 201 10.52 -13.99 -7.41
CA GLN A 201 11.85 -13.36 -7.40
C GLN A 201 12.42 -13.21 -5.98
N SER A 202 11.64 -13.53 -4.95
CA SER A 202 12.11 -13.68 -3.57
C SER A 202 12.77 -15.04 -3.42
N SER A 203 13.97 -15.17 -3.99
CA SER A 203 14.93 -16.19 -3.60
C SER A 203 15.68 -15.68 -2.34
N PRO A 204 15.98 -16.54 -1.35
CA PRO A 204 15.92 -16.22 0.09
C PRO A 204 17.04 -15.33 0.66
N ARG A 205 17.85 -14.69 -0.19
CA ARG A 205 19.13 -14.13 0.26
C ARG A 205 19.07 -12.70 0.79
N ASN A 206 18.04 -11.93 0.43
CA ASN A 206 18.03 -10.47 0.67
C ASN A 206 16.75 -9.92 1.36
N MET A 207 15.73 -10.74 1.64
CA MET A 207 14.47 -10.23 2.19
C MET A 207 14.44 -10.16 3.72
N GLY A 208 15.27 -10.95 4.40
CA GLY A 208 15.45 -10.88 5.86
C GLY A 208 16.18 -9.63 6.35
N TYR A 209 16.59 -8.70 5.48
CA TYR A 209 17.32 -7.51 5.93
C TYR A 209 16.48 -6.22 5.91
N LEU A 210 15.45 -6.14 5.05
CA LEU A 210 14.71 -4.89 4.84
C LEU A 210 13.45 -4.74 5.69
N ILE A 211 12.96 -5.87 6.19
CA ILE A 211 11.81 -5.92 7.11
C ILE A 211 12.28 -6.28 8.54
N LEU A 212 13.48 -6.83 8.69
CA LEU A 212 13.93 -7.56 9.90
C LEU A 212 15.12 -6.94 10.65
N ASP A 213 15.74 -5.85 10.17
CA ASP A 213 16.88 -5.22 10.87
C ASP A 213 16.45 -4.30 12.03
N SER A 214 15.57 -4.82 12.90
CA SER A 214 15.39 -4.36 14.29
C SER A 214 15.88 -5.38 15.31
N SER A 215 16.21 -6.62 14.92
CA SER A 215 16.69 -7.64 15.87
C SER A 215 18.11 -8.07 15.57
N LYS A 216 19.01 -7.65 16.45
CA LYS A 216 20.41 -8.09 16.56
C LYS A 216 20.58 -9.60 16.36
N ARG A 217 21.73 -9.93 15.74
CA ARG A 217 22.62 -11.08 16.06
C ARG A 217 22.48 -12.33 15.17
N LEU A 218 23.38 -12.39 14.19
CA LEU A 218 24.29 -13.54 13.93
C LEU A 218 23.72 -14.94 14.26
N GLN A 219 22.76 -15.46 13.50
CA GLN A 219 22.30 -16.85 13.67
C GLN A 219 22.02 -17.53 12.30
N THR A 220 22.14 -18.86 12.31
CA THR A 220 22.65 -19.78 11.27
C THR A 220 21.78 -19.93 9.99
N PRO A 221 22.36 -20.16 8.78
CA PRO A 221 21.71 -19.88 7.48
C PRO A 221 20.77 -20.97 6.92
N GLY A 222 20.54 -22.09 7.61
CA GLY A 222 19.96 -23.29 6.99
C GLY A 222 18.44 -23.42 7.05
N ASN A 223 17.80 -23.06 8.17
CA ASN A 223 16.39 -23.35 8.42
C ASN A 223 15.47 -22.11 8.42
N MET A 224 16.05 -20.90 8.41
CA MET A 224 15.32 -19.63 8.53
C MET A 224 14.75 -19.14 7.19
N SER A 225 15.36 -19.51 6.06
CA SER A 225 14.97 -19.05 4.72
C SER A 225 13.51 -19.36 4.37
N LYS A 226 13.04 -20.58 4.63
CA LYS A 226 11.64 -20.96 4.33
C LYS A 226 10.62 -20.22 5.21
N SER A 227 10.98 -19.87 6.44
CA SER A 227 10.10 -19.12 7.35
C SER A 227 10.02 -17.67 6.92
N GLU A 228 11.15 -17.02 6.64
CA GLU A 228 11.21 -15.62 6.17
C GLU A 228 10.45 -15.41 4.85
N ASP A 229 10.59 -16.34 3.90
CA ASP A 229 9.86 -16.30 2.63
C ASP A 229 8.34 -16.41 2.85
N ARG A 230 7.92 -17.30 3.77
CA ARG A 230 6.51 -17.47 4.14
C ARG A 230 5.96 -16.21 4.82
N HIS A 231 6.75 -15.54 5.65
CA HIS A 231 6.33 -14.30 6.32
C HIS A 231 6.13 -13.16 5.34
N ALA A 232 7.08 -12.92 4.44
CA ALA A 232 6.92 -11.87 3.44
C ALA A 232 5.75 -12.15 2.50
N MET A 233 5.57 -13.41 2.06
CA MET A 233 4.42 -13.82 1.28
C MET A 233 3.11 -13.54 2.02
N ALA A 234 3.04 -13.88 3.31
CA ALA A 234 1.87 -13.61 4.14
C ALA A 234 1.59 -12.10 4.25
N THR A 235 2.61 -11.27 4.49
CA THR A 235 2.45 -9.81 4.58
C THR A 235 1.95 -9.19 3.28
N PHE A 236 2.52 -9.56 2.13
CA PHE A 236 2.06 -9.07 0.84
C PHE A 236 0.65 -9.56 0.50
N ALA A 237 0.33 -10.83 0.80
CA ALA A 237 -1.00 -11.38 0.60
C ALA A 237 -2.04 -10.66 1.46
N LEU A 238 -1.70 -10.36 2.73
CA LEU A 238 -2.55 -9.60 3.64
C LEU A 238 -2.80 -8.17 3.14
N MET A 239 -1.79 -7.48 2.59
CA MET A 239 -1.97 -6.16 1.98
C MET A 239 -2.93 -6.19 0.79
N PHE A 240 -2.79 -7.21 -0.08
CA PHE A 240 -3.67 -7.40 -1.23
C PHE A 240 -5.10 -7.72 -0.79
N VAL A 241 -5.29 -8.69 0.10
CA VAL A 241 -6.61 -9.08 0.64
C VAL A 241 -7.27 -7.91 1.35
N ARG A 242 -6.53 -7.13 2.14
CA ARG A 242 -7.03 -5.91 2.81
C ARG A 242 -7.54 -4.91 1.79
N GLY A 243 -6.74 -4.60 0.77
CA GLY A 243 -7.16 -3.70 -0.32
C GLY A 243 -8.40 -4.22 -1.04
N ALA A 244 -8.42 -5.50 -1.41
CA ALA A 244 -9.54 -6.13 -2.12
C ALA A 244 -10.84 -6.14 -1.29
N ALA A 245 -10.75 -6.41 0.02
CA ALA A 245 -11.89 -6.35 0.92
C ALA A 245 -12.43 -4.91 1.05
N ILE A 246 -11.54 -3.91 1.11
CA ILE A 246 -11.94 -2.50 1.20
C ILE A 246 -12.67 -2.05 -0.07
N GLY A 247 -12.17 -2.38 -1.26
CA GLY A 247 -12.77 -1.92 -2.51
C GLY A 247 -13.93 -2.77 -3.00
N GLY A 248 -13.75 -4.09 -3.03
CA GLY A 248 -14.70 -5.03 -3.62
C GLY A 248 -15.92 -5.32 -2.76
N LEU A 249 -15.85 -5.13 -1.43
CA LEU A 249 -16.91 -5.50 -0.50
C LEU A 249 -17.74 -4.33 0.01
N GLN A 250 -17.72 -3.20 -0.69
CA GLN A 250 -18.45 -1.97 -0.35
C GLN A 250 -19.98 -2.11 -0.27
N ILE A 251 -20.56 -3.18 -0.85
CA ILE A 251 -22.01 -3.44 -0.74
C ILE A 251 -22.37 -4.01 0.64
N ALA A 252 -21.43 -4.70 1.30
CA ALA A 252 -21.66 -5.41 2.55
C ALA A 252 -20.68 -4.96 3.64
N GLY A 253 -20.92 -3.78 4.22
CA GLY A 253 -20.02 -3.15 5.21
C GLY A 253 -19.72 -4.00 6.46
N LEU A 254 -20.66 -4.84 6.90
CA LEU A 254 -20.43 -5.75 8.03
C LEU A 254 -19.46 -6.89 7.68
N VAL A 255 -19.60 -7.48 6.49
CA VAL A 255 -18.68 -8.53 6.00
C VAL A 255 -17.29 -7.91 5.75
N GLN A 256 -17.25 -6.69 5.21
CA GLN A 256 -16.04 -5.92 5.02
C GLN A 256 -15.29 -5.73 6.35
N LEU A 257 -15.99 -5.34 7.42
CA LEU A 257 -15.40 -5.17 8.75
C LEU A 257 -14.88 -6.50 9.34
N LEU A 258 -15.64 -7.59 9.21
CA LEU A 258 -15.22 -8.90 9.74
C LEU A 258 -13.96 -9.42 9.05
N ILE A 259 -13.86 -9.27 7.72
CA ILE A 259 -12.65 -9.68 6.97
C ILE A 259 -11.46 -8.80 7.37
N LEU A 260 -11.65 -7.49 7.52
CA LEU A 260 -10.58 -6.60 7.96
C LEU A 260 -10.09 -6.92 9.37
N LEU A 261 -11.01 -7.24 10.28
CA LEU A 261 -10.67 -7.71 11.62
C LEU A 261 -9.87 -9.01 11.57
N ALA A 262 -10.30 -9.98 10.75
CA ALA A 262 -9.57 -11.23 10.56
C ALA A 262 -8.16 -11.00 9.97
N CYS A 263 -8.01 -10.08 9.01
CA CYS A 263 -6.71 -9.70 8.47
C CYS A 263 -5.79 -9.07 9.52
N GLU A 264 -6.32 -8.25 10.42
CA GLU A 264 -5.53 -7.63 11.50
C GLU A 264 -5.09 -8.68 12.52
N ILE A 265 -5.99 -9.57 12.95
CA ILE A 265 -5.67 -10.69 13.86
C ILE A 265 -4.62 -11.61 13.23
N ALA A 266 -4.75 -11.93 11.95
CA ALA A 266 -3.75 -12.73 11.24
C ALA A 266 -2.39 -12.02 11.22
N SER A 267 -2.37 -10.72 10.93
CA SER A 267 -1.14 -9.92 10.92
C SER A 267 -0.44 -9.94 12.29
N TRP A 268 -1.20 -9.76 13.37
CA TRP A 268 -0.69 -9.85 14.74
C TRP A 268 -0.17 -11.25 15.09
N ALA A 269 -0.92 -12.30 14.76
CA ALA A 269 -0.51 -13.68 15.01
C ALA A 269 0.78 -14.05 14.25
N PHE A 270 0.98 -13.52 13.05
CA PHE A 270 2.22 -13.70 12.29
C PHE A 270 3.42 -13.00 12.90
N ASP A 271 3.23 -11.90 13.62
CA ASP A 271 4.30 -11.22 14.35
C ASP A 271 4.59 -11.88 15.71
N ASP A 272 3.57 -12.34 16.44
CA ASP A 272 3.75 -13.05 17.72
C ASP A 272 4.48 -14.39 17.55
N SER A 273 4.20 -15.11 16.44
CA SER A 273 4.94 -16.31 16.06
C SER A 273 6.46 -16.08 15.89
N LYS A 274 6.92 -14.83 15.73
CA LYS A 274 8.35 -14.50 15.70
C LYS A 274 8.94 -14.23 17.09
N ALA A 275 8.13 -13.77 18.03
CA ALA A 275 8.55 -13.50 19.41
C ALA A 275 8.68 -14.78 20.26
N GLY A 276 8.01 -15.87 19.86
CA GLY A 276 7.95 -17.15 20.58
C GLY A 276 9.15 -18.10 20.47
N TYR A 277 10.35 -17.64 20.09
CA TYR A 277 11.59 -18.43 20.28
C TYR A 277 12.26 -18.04 21.61
N PRO A 278 12.00 -18.75 22.73
CA PRO A 278 12.64 -18.45 24.01
C PRO A 278 14.12 -18.84 23.93
N GLY A 279 14.99 -17.84 23.77
CA GLY A 279 16.37 -17.98 24.20
C GLY A 279 16.37 -18.10 25.72
N ASN A 280 16.79 -19.26 26.24
CA ASN A 280 17.02 -19.53 27.66
C ASN A 280 17.69 -18.34 28.37
N LEU A 281 16.89 -17.55 29.08
CA LEU A 281 17.38 -16.66 30.13
C LEU A 281 17.67 -17.54 31.35
N HIS A 282 18.91 -18.03 31.41
CA HIS A 282 19.49 -18.48 32.67
C HIS A 282 19.47 -17.29 33.63
N TRP A 283 18.58 -17.37 34.62
CA TRP A 283 18.64 -16.57 35.83
C TRP A 283 19.97 -16.84 36.53
N VAL A 284 20.89 -15.87 36.49
CA VAL A 284 22.01 -15.81 37.43
C VAL A 284 21.58 -14.83 38.53
N PRO A 285 21.27 -15.30 39.75
CA PRO A 285 21.02 -14.41 40.87
C PRO A 285 22.36 -13.89 41.39
N SER A 286 22.46 -12.58 41.54
CA SER A 286 23.36 -11.92 42.49
C SER A 286 22.57 -10.82 43.19
#